data_AF-A0A9R1T618-F1
#
_entry.id   AF-A0A9R1T618-F1
#
_cell.length_a   1.000
_cell.length_b   1.000
_cell.length_c   1.000
_cell.angle_alpha   90.00
_cell.angle_beta   90.00
_cell.angle_gamma   90.00
#
_symmetry.space_group_name_H-M   'P 1'
#
loop_
_entity.id
_entity.type
_entity.pdbx_description
1 polymer ?
#
loop_
_entity_poly.entity_id
_entity_poly.type
_entity_poly.pdbx_seq_one_letter_code
_entity_poly.pdbx_strand_id
1 'polypeptide(L)'
;MSLALPFGISYRYTSSSHFHISSTKDYSCGLLSITAGVHRLWCHRSYKAKTPLRIFLAICYISTGMNRISHWVREHRIHHKHVDTDADPHNSLRGLFFSHIGWQMMKKHPDVLTKGAKINYDDMSADPVVAFFDRHFGILKPLLGFILPVVIPVVFFGQELKPAIITQWFMRYPYVVNTMFSINSFAHAFGYRSYDKTIRPTENGFLSFITTGEGWHNYHHAFPWDYKAAELGSFFPNRCTWWIRLWSKLGLAYDLKEAPEHSIKRIVERKGDGTHPIWIPKGDPSAQVEEVIEEHPYMYMES
;
A
#
# COMPACT_ATOMS: atom_id res chain seq x y z
N MET A 1 -23.12 61.60 5.26
CA MET A 1 -21.79 62.23 5.34
C MET A 1 -20.78 61.10 5.33
N SER A 2 -20.18 60.87 4.17
CA SER A 2 -19.32 59.72 3.88
C SER A 2 -17.91 59.91 4.44
N LEU A 3 -17.31 58.82 4.92
CA LEU A 3 -15.88 58.57 4.79
C LEU A 3 -15.70 57.05 4.71
N ALA A 4 -15.62 56.56 3.48
CA ALA A 4 -15.22 55.21 3.15
C ALA A 4 -13.68 55.13 3.20
N LEU A 5 -13.15 54.14 3.92
CA LEU A 5 -11.79 53.64 3.74
C LEU A 5 -11.87 52.34 2.92
N PRO A 6 -11.11 52.20 1.81
CA PRO A 6 -11.39 51.23 0.75
C PRO A 6 -10.68 49.86 0.91
N PHE A 7 -10.31 49.44 2.12
CA PHE A 7 -9.68 48.12 2.33
C PHE A 7 -10.39 47.33 3.43
N GLY A 8 -11.66 47.04 3.17
CA GLY A 8 -12.33 45.91 3.79
C GLY A 8 -11.81 44.60 3.19
N ILE A 9 -10.61 44.18 3.56
CA ILE A 9 -10.27 42.76 3.50
C ILE A 9 -11.03 42.11 4.66
N SER A 10 -12.34 41.94 4.47
CA SER A 10 -13.00 40.81 5.10
C SER A 10 -12.28 39.58 4.58
N TYR A 11 -11.40 39.00 5.39
CA TYR A 11 -10.93 37.63 5.23
C TYR A 11 -12.16 36.72 5.35
N ARG A 12 -13.00 36.69 4.30
CA ARG A 12 -13.80 35.51 4.02
C ARG A 12 -12.76 34.45 3.73
N TYR A 13 -12.47 33.63 4.72
CA TYR A 13 -11.94 32.30 4.46
C TYR A 13 -12.89 31.68 3.42
N THR A 14 -12.47 31.70 2.17
CA THR A 14 -13.27 31.19 1.07
C THR A 14 -13.50 29.71 1.32
N SER A 15 -14.68 29.21 0.96
CA SER A 15 -15.01 27.78 1.03
C SER A 15 -13.95 26.89 0.38
N SER A 16 -13.16 27.42 -0.57
CA SER A 16 -12.02 26.76 -1.21
C SER A 16 -10.87 26.42 -0.26
N SER A 17 -10.58 27.22 0.78
CA SER A 17 -9.47 26.93 1.71
C SER A 17 -9.78 25.74 2.63
N HIS A 18 -10.99 25.68 3.16
CA HIS A 18 -11.50 24.57 3.97
C HIS A 18 -11.69 23.28 3.15
N PHE A 19 -12.10 23.44 1.88
CA PHE A 19 -12.25 22.38 0.89
C PHE A 19 -10.97 21.56 0.66
N HIS A 20 -9.80 22.21 0.62
CA HIS A 20 -8.51 21.54 0.41
C HIS A 20 -8.00 20.80 1.65
N ILE A 21 -8.26 21.33 2.85
CA ILE A 21 -7.65 20.81 4.09
C ILE A 21 -8.30 19.49 4.52
N SER A 22 -9.62 19.36 4.45
CA SER A 22 -10.33 18.15 4.88
C SER A 22 -10.07 16.96 3.94
N SER A 23 -10.12 17.20 2.63
CA SER A 23 -9.92 16.17 1.59
C SER A 23 -8.49 15.62 1.57
N THR A 24 -7.48 16.48 1.74
CA THR A 24 -6.06 16.09 1.70
C THR A 24 -5.61 15.31 2.94
N LYS A 25 -6.16 15.63 4.12
CA LYS A 25 -5.82 14.95 5.38
C LYS A 25 -6.41 13.54 5.45
N ASP A 26 -7.69 13.38 5.10
CA ASP A 26 -8.35 12.06 5.04
C ASP A 26 -7.67 11.16 3.99
N TYR A 27 -7.31 11.72 2.84
CA TYR A 27 -6.52 11.02 1.81
C TYR A 27 -5.20 10.47 2.35
N SER A 28 -4.42 11.30 3.05
CA SER A 28 -3.09 10.92 3.54
C SER A 28 -3.16 9.81 4.59
N CYS A 29 -4.14 9.87 5.50
CA CYS A 29 -4.35 8.82 6.51
C CYS A 29 -4.87 7.53 5.88
N GLY A 30 -5.78 7.64 4.90
CA GLY A 30 -6.29 6.51 4.13
C GLY A 30 -5.18 5.76 3.39
N LEU A 31 -4.35 6.47 2.61
CA LEU A 31 -3.22 5.83 1.93
C LEU A 31 -2.20 5.22 2.89
N LEU A 32 -1.88 5.93 3.97
CA LEU A 32 -0.99 5.38 5.00
C LEU A 32 -1.55 4.09 5.61
N SER A 33 -2.86 3.98 5.79
CA SER A 33 -3.48 2.77 6.34
C SER A 33 -3.48 1.57 5.38
N ILE A 34 -3.57 1.82 4.07
CA ILE A 34 -3.43 0.75 3.07
C ILE A 34 -2.00 0.24 3.08
N THR A 35 -1.03 1.15 3.04
CA THR A 35 0.41 0.83 2.97
C THR A 35 0.94 0.25 4.29
N ALA A 36 0.84 1.00 5.39
CA ALA A 36 1.36 0.57 6.69
C ALA A 36 0.51 -0.52 7.33
N GLY A 37 -0.82 -0.50 7.11
CA GLY A 37 -1.75 -1.46 7.67
C GLY A 37 -1.94 -2.67 6.77
N VAL A 38 -2.89 -2.59 5.84
CA VAL A 38 -3.35 -3.75 5.06
C VAL A 38 -2.22 -4.45 4.34
N HIS A 39 -1.34 -3.70 3.69
CA HIS A 39 -0.20 -4.23 2.97
C HIS A 39 0.91 -4.73 3.92
N ARG A 40 1.66 -3.85 4.57
CA ARG A 40 2.87 -4.24 5.32
C ARG A 40 2.57 -5.04 6.61
N LEU A 41 1.58 -4.60 7.39
CA LEU A 41 1.21 -5.26 8.66
C LEU A 41 0.44 -6.57 8.42
N TRP A 42 -0.71 -6.51 7.73
CA TRP A 42 -1.61 -7.66 7.65
C TRP A 42 -1.30 -8.64 6.50
N CYS A 43 -0.88 -8.18 5.31
CA CYS A 43 -0.49 -9.11 4.24
C CYS A 43 0.85 -9.77 4.51
N HIS A 44 1.86 -8.95 4.82
CA HIS A 44 3.25 -9.38 4.85
C HIS A 44 3.79 -9.68 6.24
N ARG A 45 3.11 -9.23 7.29
CA ARG A 45 3.56 -9.39 8.69
C ARG A 45 5.01 -8.94 8.85
N SER A 46 5.35 -7.82 8.22
CA SER A 46 6.70 -7.27 8.20
C SER A 46 7.07 -6.54 9.49
N TYR A 47 6.06 -6.21 10.30
CA TYR A 47 6.19 -5.75 11.67
C TYR A 47 4.96 -6.17 12.49
N LYS A 48 5.01 -5.99 13.81
CA LYS A 48 3.89 -6.19 14.73
C LYS A 48 3.41 -4.85 15.28
N ALA A 49 2.10 -4.74 15.53
CA ALA A 49 1.47 -3.53 16.04
C ALA A 49 0.64 -3.83 17.30
N LYS A 50 0.70 -2.93 18.28
CA LYS A 50 -0.20 -2.97 19.45
C LYS A 50 -1.64 -2.65 19.02
N THR A 51 -2.60 -3.12 19.81
CA THR A 51 -4.04 -2.97 19.52
C THR A 51 -4.48 -1.53 19.18
N PRO A 52 -4.03 -0.46 19.87
CA PRO A 52 -4.42 0.90 19.50
C PRO A 52 -4.01 1.29 18.07
N LEU A 53 -2.81 0.92 17.65
CA LEU A 53 -2.33 1.19 16.28
C LEU A 53 -3.10 0.35 15.25
N ARG A 54 -3.38 -0.92 15.56
CA ARG A 54 -4.21 -1.77 14.69
C ARG A 54 -5.61 -1.19 14.48
N ILE A 55 -6.25 -0.72 15.55
CA ILE A 55 -7.57 -0.07 15.47
C ILE A 55 -7.50 1.20 14.64
N PHE A 56 -6.50 2.06 14.89
CA PHE A 56 -6.30 3.29 14.12
C PHE A 56 -6.16 3.00 12.62
N LEU A 57 -5.27 2.07 12.25
CA LEU A 57 -5.06 1.67 10.86
C LEU A 57 -6.33 1.07 10.24
N ALA A 58 -7.10 0.26 10.99
CA ALA A 58 -8.34 -0.30 10.49
C ALA A 58 -9.42 0.77 10.22
N ILE A 59 -9.58 1.75 11.12
CA ILE A 59 -10.52 2.87 10.93
C ILE A 59 -10.15 3.67 9.68
N CYS A 60 -8.89 4.06 9.56
CA CYS A 60 -8.40 4.79 8.39
C CYS A 60 -8.53 3.97 7.10
N TYR A 61 -8.35 2.65 7.16
CA TYR A 61 -8.52 1.81 5.98
C TYR A 61 -9.98 1.76 5.53
N ILE A 62 -10.92 1.57 6.46
CA ILE A 62 -12.34 1.56 6.09
C ILE A 62 -12.79 2.93 5.58
N SER A 63 -12.19 4.04 6.04
CA SER A 63 -12.51 5.38 5.50
C SER A 63 -12.13 5.55 4.03
N THR A 64 -11.22 4.73 3.49
CA THR A 64 -10.88 4.73 2.06
C THR A 64 -12.00 4.21 1.16
N GLY A 65 -12.98 3.49 1.71
CA GLY A 65 -14.06 2.87 0.93
C GLY A 65 -13.63 1.63 0.15
N MET A 66 -12.43 1.08 0.40
CA MET A 66 -11.97 -0.18 -0.21
C MET A 66 -12.75 -1.41 0.29
N ASN A 67 -12.29 -2.61 -0.06
CA ASN A 67 -12.92 -3.88 0.35
C ASN A 67 -12.63 -4.22 1.83
N ARG A 68 -13.11 -5.38 2.28
CA ARG A 68 -12.80 -5.93 3.61
C ARG A 68 -11.28 -6.12 3.77
N ILE A 69 -10.78 -6.02 5.00
CA ILE A 69 -9.34 -6.19 5.26
C ILE A 69 -8.92 -7.61 4.87
N SER A 70 -9.65 -8.65 5.32
CA SER A 70 -9.34 -10.04 4.94
C SER A 70 -9.41 -10.29 3.44
N HIS A 71 -10.36 -9.65 2.75
CA HIS A 71 -10.49 -9.79 1.30
C HIS A 71 -9.27 -9.22 0.60
N TRP A 72 -8.87 -8.00 0.94
CA TRP A 72 -7.66 -7.38 0.38
C TRP A 72 -6.42 -8.22 0.68
N VAL A 73 -6.28 -8.71 1.92
CA VAL A 73 -5.17 -9.56 2.33
C VAL A 73 -5.09 -10.84 1.52
N ARG A 74 -6.24 -11.50 1.31
CA ARG A 74 -6.29 -12.71 0.48
C ARG A 74 -5.89 -12.40 -0.96
N GLU A 75 -6.48 -11.38 -1.60
CA GLU A 75 -6.15 -11.02 -2.99
C GLU A 75 -4.67 -10.67 -3.16
N HIS A 76 -4.10 -9.93 -2.21
CA HIS A 76 -2.69 -9.53 -2.25
C HIS A 76 -1.74 -10.73 -2.07
N ARG A 77 -2.08 -11.67 -1.18
CA ARG A 77 -1.32 -12.92 -1.01
C ARG A 77 -1.39 -13.81 -2.25
N ILE A 78 -2.54 -13.86 -2.93
CA ILE A 78 -2.67 -14.54 -4.23
C ILE A 78 -1.75 -13.88 -5.25
N HIS A 79 -1.80 -12.54 -5.34
CA HIS A 79 -0.98 -11.76 -6.25
C HIS A 79 0.51 -12.07 -6.08
N HIS A 80 1.06 -12.02 -4.86
CA HIS A 80 2.47 -12.37 -4.65
C HIS A 80 2.81 -13.81 -5.00
N LYS A 81 1.92 -14.76 -4.69
CA LYS A 81 2.18 -16.18 -4.93
C LYS A 81 2.12 -16.56 -6.42
N HIS A 82 1.32 -15.83 -7.19
CA HIS A 82 1.00 -16.17 -8.57
C HIS A 82 1.13 -14.98 -9.52
N VAL A 83 2.04 -14.05 -9.20
CA VAL A 83 2.25 -12.78 -9.90
C VAL A 83 2.37 -13.00 -11.40
N ASP A 84 1.71 -12.14 -12.17
CA ASP A 84 1.74 -12.19 -13.64
C ASP A 84 1.31 -13.56 -14.22
N THR A 85 0.31 -14.21 -13.62
CA THR A 85 -0.34 -15.42 -14.19
C THR A 85 -1.87 -15.26 -14.17
N ASP A 86 -2.62 -16.20 -14.76
CA ASP A 86 -4.09 -16.16 -14.72
C ASP A 86 -4.69 -16.34 -13.33
N ALA A 87 -3.88 -16.70 -12.33
CA ALA A 87 -4.28 -16.72 -10.93
C ALA A 87 -4.03 -15.38 -10.22
N ASP A 88 -3.30 -14.44 -10.81
CA ASP A 88 -3.15 -13.08 -10.30
C ASP A 88 -4.44 -12.28 -10.53
N PRO A 89 -5.11 -11.76 -9.48
CA PRO A 89 -6.35 -11.00 -9.63
C PRO A 89 -6.23 -9.80 -10.60
N HIS A 90 -5.05 -9.20 -10.70
CA HIS A 90 -4.77 -8.02 -11.53
C HIS A 90 -3.57 -8.26 -12.46
N ASN A 91 -3.49 -9.49 -13.00
CA ASN A 91 -2.47 -9.94 -13.95
C ASN A 91 -2.03 -8.86 -14.97
N SER A 92 -0.81 -8.37 -14.83
CA SER A 92 -0.25 -7.32 -15.69
C SER A 92 -0.04 -7.75 -17.14
N LEU A 93 0.03 -9.07 -17.43
CA LEU A 93 0.11 -9.60 -18.80
C LEU A 93 -1.11 -9.28 -19.66
N ARG A 94 -2.26 -9.02 -19.02
CA ARG A 94 -3.50 -8.65 -19.71
C ARG A 94 -3.57 -7.16 -20.06
N GLY A 95 -2.47 -6.43 -19.85
CA GLY A 95 -2.30 -5.03 -20.24
C GLY A 95 -2.58 -4.04 -19.13
N LEU A 96 -2.18 -2.79 -19.38
CA LEU A 96 -2.22 -1.70 -18.39
C LEU A 96 -3.65 -1.39 -17.93
N PHE A 97 -4.62 -1.39 -18.84
CA PHE A 97 -6.02 -1.13 -18.49
C PHE A 97 -6.60 -2.21 -17.57
N PHE A 98 -6.31 -3.49 -17.86
CA PHE A 98 -6.81 -4.60 -17.05
C PHE A 98 -6.25 -4.55 -15.63
N SER A 99 -4.92 -4.45 -15.50
CA SER A 99 -4.22 -4.40 -14.21
C SER A 99 -4.56 -3.14 -13.39
N HIS A 100 -4.88 -2.03 -14.06
CA HIS A 100 -5.32 -0.82 -13.38
C HIS A 100 -6.74 -0.96 -12.84
N ILE A 101 -7.75 -1.08 -13.71
CA ILE A 101 -9.16 -1.06 -13.28
C ILE A 101 -10.02 -2.14 -13.91
N GLY A 102 -9.64 -2.65 -15.09
CA GLY A 102 -10.45 -3.62 -15.83
C GLY A 102 -10.74 -4.89 -15.03
N TRP A 103 -9.84 -5.33 -14.15
CA TRP A 103 -10.03 -6.47 -13.27
C TRP A 103 -11.22 -6.34 -12.31
N GLN A 104 -11.62 -5.11 -11.93
CA GLN A 104 -12.80 -4.83 -11.12
C GLN A 104 -14.10 -4.79 -11.93
N MET A 105 -14.00 -4.70 -13.25
CA MET A 105 -15.15 -4.52 -14.16
C MET A 105 -15.65 -5.85 -14.74
N MET A 106 -15.08 -6.97 -14.31
CA MET A 106 -15.44 -8.29 -14.82
C MET A 106 -15.36 -9.37 -13.74
N LYS A 107 -15.89 -10.54 -14.07
CA LYS A 107 -15.72 -11.73 -13.22
C LYS A 107 -14.26 -12.14 -13.18
N LYS A 108 -13.83 -12.64 -12.02
CA LYS A 108 -12.48 -13.18 -11.84
C LYS A 108 -12.27 -14.40 -12.72
N HIS A 109 -11.04 -14.58 -13.17
CA HIS A 109 -10.63 -15.81 -13.83
C HIS A 109 -10.79 -17.01 -12.87
N PRO A 110 -11.21 -18.21 -13.34
CA PRO A 110 -11.39 -19.38 -12.48
C PRO A 110 -10.16 -19.71 -11.62
N ASP A 111 -8.95 -19.52 -12.14
CA ASP A 111 -7.70 -19.78 -11.41
C ASP A 111 -7.52 -18.89 -10.18
N VAL A 112 -8.01 -17.64 -10.22
CA VAL A 112 -7.99 -16.75 -9.05
C VAL A 112 -8.85 -17.34 -7.94
N LEU A 113 -9.98 -17.95 -8.29
CA LEU A 113 -10.90 -18.56 -7.31
C LEU A 113 -10.32 -19.86 -6.75
N THR A 114 -9.84 -20.75 -7.63
CA THR A 114 -9.33 -22.07 -7.22
C THR A 114 -8.02 -21.98 -6.45
N LYS A 115 -7.07 -21.12 -6.87
CA LYS A 115 -5.82 -20.90 -6.12
C LYS A 115 -6.04 -20.01 -4.91
N GLY A 116 -6.97 -19.06 -4.99
CA GLY A 116 -7.36 -18.21 -3.85
C GLY A 116 -7.97 -18.97 -2.69
N ALA A 117 -8.72 -20.04 -2.96
CA ALA A 117 -9.24 -20.94 -1.93
C ALA A 117 -8.14 -21.67 -1.14
N LYS A 118 -6.92 -21.77 -1.69
CA LYS A 118 -5.76 -22.43 -1.06
C LYS A 118 -4.86 -21.45 -0.30
N ILE A 119 -5.16 -20.15 -0.31
CA ILE A 119 -4.40 -19.17 0.47
C ILE A 119 -4.85 -19.23 1.92
N ASN A 120 -3.90 -19.47 2.83
CA ASN A 120 -4.16 -19.32 4.25
C ASN A 120 -4.29 -17.83 4.60
N TYR A 121 -5.42 -17.46 5.20
CA TYR A 121 -5.66 -16.15 5.80
C TYR A 121 -6.35 -16.26 7.17
N ASP A 122 -6.20 -17.40 7.85
CA ASP A 122 -6.83 -17.67 9.15
C ASP A 122 -6.36 -16.68 10.22
N ASP A 123 -5.16 -16.12 10.05
CA ASP A 123 -4.63 -15.05 10.89
C ASP A 123 -5.50 -13.78 10.88
N MET A 124 -6.25 -13.54 9.79
CA MET A 124 -7.20 -12.42 9.73
C MET A 124 -8.40 -12.66 10.63
N SER A 125 -8.85 -13.91 10.76
CA SER A 125 -9.95 -14.27 11.67
C SER A 125 -9.47 -14.33 13.13
N ALA A 126 -8.19 -14.65 13.35
CA ALA A 126 -7.57 -14.68 14.66
C ALA A 126 -7.21 -13.27 15.21
N ASP A 127 -6.99 -12.28 14.34
CA ASP A 127 -6.82 -10.89 14.79
C ASP A 127 -8.18 -10.29 15.18
N PRO A 128 -8.44 -10.00 16.48
CA PRO A 128 -9.74 -9.52 16.94
C PRO A 128 -10.12 -8.16 16.34
N VAL A 129 -9.14 -7.33 15.96
CA VAL A 129 -9.41 -6.05 15.31
C VAL A 129 -9.94 -6.31 13.90
N VAL A 130 -9.24 -7.13 13.11
CA VAL A 130 -9.66 -7.45 11.74
C VAL A 130 -11.02 -8.16 11.74
N ALA A 131 -11.20 -9.14 12.62
CA ALA A 131 -12.46 -9.87 12.77
C ALA A 131 -13.65 -8.95 13.10
N PHE A 132 -13.45 -7.94 13.96
CA PHE A 132 -14.48 -6.94 14.27
C PHE A 132 -14.84 -6.10 13.03
N PHE A 133 -13.84 -5.49 12.38
CA PHE A 133 -14.07 -4.61 11.23
C PHE A 133 -14.69 -5.36 10.05
N ASP A 134 -14.26 -6.60 9.81
CA ASP A 134 -14.85 -7.42 8.76
C ASP A 134 -16.28 -7.87 9.13
N ARG A 135 -16.55 -8.27 10.36
CA ARG A 135 -17.92 -8.63 10.80
C ARG A 135 -18.90 -7.46 10.61
N HIS A 136 -18.48 -6.25 10.95
CA HIS A 136 -19.32 -5.05 10.89
C HIS A 136 -19.16 -4.25 9.58
N PHE A 137 -18.44 -4.78 8.59
CA PHE A 137 -18.09 -4.09 7.35
C PHE A 137 -19.29 -3.47 6.62
N GLY A 138 -20.43 -4.16 6.59
CA GLY A 138 -21.64 -3.69 5.91
C GLY A 138 -22.18 -2.37 6.45
N ILE A 139 -21.95 -2.10 7.74
CA ILE A 139 -22.35 -0.84 8.40
C ILE A 139 -21.18 0.15 8.41
N LEU A 140 -19.97 -0.32 8.73
CA LEU A 140 -18.80 0.54 8.89
C LEU A 140 -18.35 1.17 7.56
N LYS A 141 -18.45 0.47 6.42
CA LYS A 141 -18.04 1.03 5.13
C LYS A 141 -18.91 2.20 4.68
N PRO A 142 -20.25 2.12 4.62
CA PRO A 142 -21.08 3.29 4.32
C PRO A 142 -20.83 4.44 5.29
N LEU A 143 -20.74 4.13 6.59
CA LEU A 143 -20.56 5.13 7.64
C LEU A 143 -19.21 5.85 7.56
N LEU A 144 -18.10 5.12 7.65
CA LEU A 144 -16.76 5.69 7.72
C LEU A 144 -16.20 6.05 6.34
N GLY A 145 -16.58 5.31 5.29
CA GLY A 145 -16.05 5.48 3.94
C GLY A 145 -16.75 6.54 3.10
N PHE A 146 -18.02 6.85 3.39
CA PHE A 146 -18.83 7.72 2.53
C PHE A 146 -19.62 8.79 3.30
N ILE A 147 -20.27 8.44 4.42
CA ILE A 147 -21.07 9.41 5.18
C ILE A 147 -20.17 10.35 5.97
N LEU A 148 -19.32 9.82 6.85
CA LEU A 148 -18.48 10.61 7.74
C LEU A 148 -17.51 11.54 7.00
N PRO A 149 -16.86 11.13 5.89
CA PRO A 149 -16.01 12.03 5.10
C PRO A 149 -16.76 13.25 4.56
N VAL A 150 -18.08 13.15 4.33
CA VAL A 150 -18.94 14.29 3.92
C VAL A 150 -19.42 15.10 5.13
N VAL A 151 -19.83 14.43 6.20
CA VAL A 151 -20.36 15.10 7.41
C VAL A 151 -19.29 15.95 8.09
N ILE A 152 -18.05 15.46 8.19
CA ILE A 152 -16.96 16.18 8.85
C ILE A 152 -16.76 17.58 8.29
N PRO A 153 -16.55 17.77 6.97
CA PRO A 153 -16.37 19.11 6.42
C PRO A 153 -17.60 20.00 6.51
N VAL A 154 -18.81 19.44 6.44
CA VAL A 154 -20.04 20.22 6.58
C VAL A 154 -20.16 20.76 8.01
N VAL A 155 -19.99 19.90 9.01
CA VAL A 155 -20.24 20.24 10.42
C VAL A 155 -19.08 21.01 11.04
N PHE A 156 -17.84 20.59 10.80
CA PHE A 156 -16.66 21.15 11.50
C PHE A 156 -15.92 22.23 10.71
N PHE A 157 -16.10 22.27 9.38
CA PHE A 157 -15.42 23.23 8.51
C PHE A 157 -16.37 24.15 7.75
N GLY A 158 -17.68 24.09 8.05
CA GLY A 158 -18.70 24.96 7.43
C GLY A 158 -18.83 24.80 5.92
N GLN A 159 -18.39 23.67 5.36
CA GLN A 159 -18.47 23.42 3.92
C GLN A 159 -19.92 23.15 3.51
N GLU A 160 -20.36 23.71 2.39
CA GLU A 160 -21.66 23.37 1.83
C GLU A 160 -21.75 21.88 1.45
N LEU A 161 -22.93 21.28 1.62
CA LEU A 161 -23.16 19.85 1.40
C LEU A 161 -22.78 19.39 -0.02
N LYS A 162 -23.16 20.15 -1.05
CA LYS A 162 -22.88 19.77 -2.46
C LYS A 162 -21.37 19.72 -2.77
N PRO A 163 -20.57 20.76 -2.47
CA PRO A 163 -19.11 20.67 -2.55
C PRO A 163 -18.50 19.55 -1.72
N ALA A 164 -19.02 19.27 -0.52
CA ALA A 164 -18.54 18.16 0.31
C ALA A 164 -18.78 16.80 -0.39
N ILE A 165 -19.96 16.56 -0.96
CA ILE A 165 -20.23 15.33 -1.73
C ILE A 165 -19.29 15.21 -2.93
N ILE A 166 -19.15 16.28 -3.72
CA ILE A 166 -18.29 16.28 -4.92
C ILE A 166 -16.85 15.94 -4.53
N THR A 167 -16.30 16.60 -3.51
CA THR A 167 -14.91 16.35 -3.08
C THR A 167 -14.70 14.96 -2.53
N GLN A 168 -15.61 14.46 -1.70
CA GLN A 168 -15.35 13.23 -0.94
C GLN A 168 -15.68 11.98 -1.75
N TRP A 169 -16.73 12.01 -2.57
CA TRP A 169 -17.17 10.85 -3.35
C TRP A 169 -16.61 10.84 -4.76
N PHE A 170 -16.50 12.00 -5.42
CA PHE A 170 -16.14 12.06 -6.84
C PHE A 170 -14.71 12.53 -7.10
N MET A 171 -14.00 13.03 -6.08
CA MET A 171 -12.57 13.37 -6.19
C MET A 171 -11.73 12.45 -5.30
N ARG A 172 -11.92 12.49 -3.98
CA ARG A 172 -11.12 11.73 -3.00
C ARG A 172 -11.17 10.23 -3.26
N TYR A 173 -12.37 9.63 -3.35
CA TYR A 173 -12.50 8.19 -3.53
C TYR A 173 -11.88 7.68 -4.86
N PRO A 174 -12.20 8.26 -6.03
CA PRO A 174 -11.52 7.90 -7.28
C PRO A 174 -10.02 8.12 -7.21
N TYR A 175 -9.57 9.21 -6.59
CA TYR A 175 -8.14 9.47 -6.44
C TYR A 175 -7.45 8.37 -5.63
N VAL A 176 -7.95 8.02 -4.44
CA VAL A 176 -7.42 6.91 -3.61
C VAL A 176 -7.37 5.61 -4.42
N VAL A 177 -8.46 5.25 -5.10
CA VAL A 177 -8.56 4.01 -5.87
C VAL A 177 -7.54 4.00 -7.02
N ASN A 178 -7.44 5.07 -7.81
CA ASN A 178 -6.49 5.17 -8.91
C ASN A 178 -5.04 5.17 -8.42
N THR A 179 -4.74 5.84 -7.30
CA THR A 179 -3.40 5.82 -6.70
C THR A 179 -3.00 4.39 -6.30
N MET A 180 -3.90 3.61 -5.70
CA MET A 180 -3.58 2.23 -5.32
C MET A 180 -3.50 1.30 -6.53
N PHE A 181 -4.44 1.43 -7.47
CA PHE A 181 -4.42 0.66 -8.70
C PHE A 181 -3.24 0.99 -9.62
N SER A 182 -2.61 2.15 -9.42
CA SER A 182 -1.38 2.49 -10.14
C SER A 182 -0.21 1.58 -9.78
N ILE A 183 -0.18 0.99 -8.58
CA ILE A 183 0.84 0.00 -8.20
C ILE A 183 0.66 -1.28 -9.01
N ASN A 184 -0.58 -1.79 -9.10
CA ASN A 184 -0.89 -2.99 -9.87
C ASN A 184 -0.56 -2.82 -11.37
N SER A 185 -0.65 -1.59 -11.90
CA SER A 185 -0.47 -1.31 -13.32
C SER A 185 0.89 -0.68 -13.65
N PHE A 186 1.10 0.59 -13.29
CA PHE A 186 2.29 1.34 -13.66
C PHE A 186 3.55 0.75 -13.00
N ALA A 187 3.47 0.26 -11.76
CA ALA A 187 4.63 -0.37 -11.11
C ALA A 187 4.98 -1.75 -11.68
N HIS A 188 4.13 -2.36 -12.53
CA HIS A 188 4.47 -3.55 -13.31
C HIS A 188 4.91 -3.25 -14.75
N ALA A 189 4.79 -1.99 -15.20
CA ALA A 189 5.00 -1.60 -16.59
C ALA A 189 6.19 -0.65 -16.79
N PHE A 190 6.43 0.28 -15.86
CA PHE A 190 7.36 1.39 -16.06
C PHE A 190 8.31 1.59 -14.89
N GLY A 191 9.58 1.27 -15.10
CA GLY A 191 10.64 1.47 -14.13
C GLY A 191 11.79 0.49 -14.36
N TYR A 192 12.66 0.38 -13.36
CA TYR A 192 13.83 -0.48 -13.38
C TYR A 192 13.58 -1.80 -12.65
N ARG A 193 14.34 -2.85 -12.94
CA ARG A 193 14.25 -4.16 -12.26
C ARG A 193 15.57 -4.50 -11.58
N SER A 194 15.98 -3.60 -10.69
CA SER A 194 17.29 -3.60 -10.04
C SER A 194 17.57 -4.88 -9.24
N TYR A 195 16.55 -5.59 -8.76
CA TYR A 195 16.68 -6.76 -7.88
C TYR A 195 16.37 -8.08 -8.60
N ASP A 196 15.26 -8.15 -9.34
CA ASP A 196 14.89 -9.36 -10.08
C ASP A 196 14.27 -9.00 -11.44
N LYS A 197 15.03 -9.23 -12.52
CA LYS A 197 14.59 -8.99 -13.90
C LYS A 197 13.64 -10.06 -14.44
N THR A 198 13.47 -11.18 -13.73
CA THR A 198 12.63 -12.31 -14.17
C THR A 198 11.14 -12.11 -13.84
N ILE A 199 10.83 -11.14 -12.97
CA ILE A 199 9.47 -10.71 -12.63
C ILE A 199 9.17 -9.34 -13.25
N ARG A 200 7.89 -8.97 -13.42
CA ARG A 200 7.53 -7.67 -13.99
C ARG A 200 7.59 -6.45 -13.07
N PRO A 201 7.32 -6.54 -11.76
CA PRO A 201 7.42 -5.41 -10.82
C PRO A 201 8.67 -4.58 -11.04
N THR A 202 8.53 -3.26 -10.94
CA THR A 202 9.56 -2.28 -11.26
C THR A 202 9.74 -1.27 -10.13
N GLU A 203 10.93 -0.68 -10.05
CA GLU A 203 11.26 0.46 -9.22
C GLU A 203 10.85 1.76 -9.92
N ASN A 204 10.00 2.55 -9.25
CA ASN A 204 9.50 3.82 -9.77
C ASN A 204 9.36 4.86 -8.64
N GLY A 205 10.30 5.81 -8.60
CA GLY A 205 10.34 6.86 -7.58
C GLY A 205 9.14 7.82 -7.59
N PHE A 206 8.57 8.10 -8.77
CA PHE A 206 7.36 8.94 -8.88
C PHE A 206 6.15 8.23 -8.27
N LEU A 207 5.97 6.93 -8.57
CA LEU A 207 4.92 6.12 -7.94
C LEU A 207 5.14 6.05 -6.43
N SER A 208 6.39 5.89 -5.97
CA SER A 208 6.70 5.88 -4.54
C SER A 208 6.26 7.16 -3.85
N PHE A 209 6.48 8.33 -4.47
CA PHE A 209 6.04 9.61 -3.95
C PHE A 209 4.51 9.71 -3.78
N ILE A 210 3.75 9.35 -4.81
CA ILE A 210 2.28 9.49 -4.78
C ILE A 210 1.60 8.41 -3.95
N THR A 211 2.20 7.22 -3.85
CA THR A 211 1.66 6.06 -3.10
C THR A 211 2.19 5.95 -1.68
N THR A 212 2.96 6.95 -1.20
CA THR A 212 3.46 6.97 0.19
C THR A 212 4.53 5.90 0.46
N GLY A 213 5.16 5.35 -0.59
CA GLY A 213 6.32 4.47 -0.46
C GLY A 213 6.26 3.13 -1.21
N GLU A 214 5.19 2.86 -1.97
CA GLU A 214 4.94 1.53 -2.58
C GLU A 214 5.47 1.38 -4.02
N GLY A 215 6.08 2.42 -4.57
CA GLY A 215 6.63 2.39 -5.92
C GLY A 215 7.96 1.63 -6.07
N TRP A 216 8.56 1.19 -4.97
CA TRP A 216 9.76 0.34 -4.95
C TRP A 216 9.35 -1.14 -5.09
N HIS A 217 8.65 -1.44 -6.19
CA HIS A 217 7.85 -2.65 -6.31
C HIS A 217 8.69 -3.89 -6.70
N ASN A 218 9.79 -3.71 -7.41
CA ASN A 218 10.72 -4.80 -7.70
C ASN A 218 11.42 -5.29 -6.42
N TYR A 219 11.87 -4.35 -5.57
CA TYR A 219 12.40 -4.69 -4.25
C TYR A 219 11.35 -5.39 -3.40
N HIS A 220 10.15 -4.82 -3.35
CA HIS A 220 9.06 -5.36 -2.54
C HIS A 220 8.72 -6.81 -2.92
N HIS A 221 8.68 -7.14 -4.22
CA HIS A 221 8.44 -8.52 -4.64
C HIS A 221 9.62 -9.46 -4.38
N ALA A 222 10.86 -8.96 -4.39
CA ALA A 222 12.04 -9.74 -4.00
C ALA A 222 12.11 -10.00 -2.48
N PHE A 223 11.70 -9.03 -1.66
CA PHE A 223 11.75 -9.06 -0.20
C PHE A 223 10.40 -8.65 0.43
N PRO A 224 9.33 -9.44 0.23
CA PRO A 224 7.97 -9.06 0.65
C PRO A 224 7.82 -8.91 2.16
N TRP A 225 8.70 -9.52 2.96
CA TRP A 225 8.67 -9.45 4.42
C TRP A 225 9.39 -8.22 5.01
N ASP A 226 10.06 -7.39 4.20
CA ASP A 226 10.73 -6.18 4.68
C ASP A 226 9.72 -5.06 4.99
N TYR A 227 9.74 -4.49 6.21
CA TYR A 227 8.77 -3.46 6.61
C TYR A 227 8.92 -2.15 5.85
N LYS A 228 10.10 -1.90 5.28
CA LYS A 228 10.35 -0.72 4.48
C LYS A 228 9.72 -0.84 3.09
N ALA A 229 9.48 -2.06 2.60
CA ALA A 229 9.13 -2.34 1.21
C ALA A 229 10.05 -1.64 0.19
N ALA A 230 11.28 -1.32 0.62
CA ALA A 230 12.29 -0.61 -0.14
C ALA A 230 13.64 -0.81 0.54
N GLU A 231 14.72 -0.81 -0.23
CA GLU A 231 16.08 -0.88 0.30
C GLU A 231 16.50 0.45 0.96
N LEU A 232 16.41 1.54 0.19
CA LEU A 232 16.86 2.86 0.62
C LEU A 232 15.84 3.48 1.57
N GLY A 233 16.02 3.18 2.85
CA GLY A 233 15.33 3.87 3.93
C GLY A 233 15.88 5.29 4.06
N SER A 234 15.02 6.29 3.85
CA SER A 234 15.02 7.65 4.44
C SER A 234 15.34 8.86 3.53
N PHE A 235 15.98 8.75 2.37
CA PHE A 235 16.35 9.99 1.62
C PHE A 235 15.48 10.32 0.39
N PHE A 236 14.55 9.46 -0.01
CA PHE A 236 13.56 9.70 -1.07
C PHE A 236 12.24 8.95 -0.73
N PRO A 237 11.05 9.33 -1.26
CA PRO A 237 9.81 9.46 -0.49
C PRO A 237 9.11 8.15 -0.10
N ASN A 238 9.65 7.44 0.89
CA ASN A 238 8.97 6.33 1.55
C ASN A 238 8.34 6.77 2.88
N ARG A 239 7.33 7.64 2.79
CA ARG A 239 6.62 8.25 3.94
C ARG A 239 6.05 7.22 4.90
N CYS A 240 5.61 6.06 4.40
CA CYS A 240 5.09 4.97 5.23
C CYS A 240 6.13 4.44 6.22
N THR A 241 7.37 4.21 5.76
CA THR A 241 8.48 3.77 6.62
C THR A 241 8.77 4.76 7.76
N TRP A 242 8.66 6.07 7.51
CA TRP A 242 8.82 7.09 8.55
C TRP A 242 7.77 6.97 9.66
N TRP A 243 6.50 6.77 9.30
CA TRP A 243 5.42 6.59 10.26
C TRP A 243 5.58 5.29 11.07
N ILE A 244 5.94 4.18 10.41
CA ILE A 244 6.20 2.91 11.11
C ILE A 244 7.34 3.07 12.12
N ARG A 245 8.43 3.76 11.75
CA ARG A 245 9.55 4.06 12.67
C ARG A 245 9.12 4.97 13.82
N LEU A 246 8.29 5.98 13.57
CA LEU A 246 7.73 6.82 14.63
C LEU A 246 6.90 6.00 15.60
N TRP A 247 5.98 5.15 15.11
CA TRP A 247 5.20 4.27 15.96
C TRP A 247 6.06 3.26 16.71
N SER A 248 7.17 2.81 16.13
CA SER A 248 8.15 1.96 16.81
C SER A 248 8.80 2.69 17.98
N LYS A 249 9.25 3.94 17.77
CA LYS A 249 9.79 4.80 18.85
C LYS A 249 8.77 5.08 19.95
N LEU A 250 7.49 5.20 19.61
CA LEU A 250 6.39 5.36 20.57
C LEU A 250 5.98 4.02 21.23
N GLY A 251 6.62 2.90 20.88
CA GLY A 251 6.31 1.58 21.40
C GLY A 251 4.96 1.01 20.92
N LEU A 252 4.39 1.53 19.83
CA LEU A 252 3.16 1.07 19.21
C LEU A 252 3.39 0.02 18.11
N ALA A 253 4.55 0.08 17.45
CA ALA A 253 5.04 -0.93 16.50
C ALA A 253 6.31 -1.59 17.06
N TYR A 254 6.56 -2.85 16.70
CA TYR A 254 7.74 -3.61 17.14
C TYR A 254 8.02 -4.77 16.18
N ASP A 255 9.16 -5.44 16.35
CA ASP A 255 9.55 -6.59 15.50
C ASP A 255 9.62 -6.22 13.99
N LEU A 256 10.22 -5.07 13.70
CA LEU A 256 10.38 -4.52 12.36
C LEU A 256 11.44 -5.34 11.59
N LYS A 257 11.02 -6.06 10.56
CA LYS A 257 11.90 -6.93 9.76
C LYS A 257 12.57 -6.16 8.63
N GLU A 258 13.88 -6.24 8.52
CA GLU A 258 14.65 -5.66 7.39
C GLU A 258 15.42 -6.77 6.69
N ALA A 259 15.47 -6.73 5.35
CA ALA A 259 16.34 -7.63 4.60
C ALA A 259 17.82 -7.27 4.89
N PRO A 260 18.66 -8.25 5.22
CA PRO A 260 20.07 -7.99 5.47
C PRO A 260 20.81 -7.70 4.16
N GLU A 261 21.79 -6.81 4.21
CA GLU A 261 22.51 -6.33 3.03
C GLU A 261 23.11 -7.46 2.18
N HIS A 262 23.68 -8.50 2.82
CA HIS A 262 24.25 -9.64 2.09
C HIS A 262 23.20 -10.39 1.25
N SER A 263 21.94 -10.45 1.72
CA SER A 263 20.84 -11.10 0.99
C SER A 263 20.41 -10.24 -0.19
N ILE A 264 20.37 -8.91 -0.02
CA ILE A 264 20.06 -7.98 -1.11
C ILE A 264 21.13 -8.07 -2.19
N LYS A 265 22.41 -7.95 -1.81
CA LYS A 265 23.55 -8.10 -2.71
C LYS A 265 23.48 -9.41 -3.50
N ARG A 266 23.23 -10.55 -2.84
CA ARG A 266 23.15 -11.86 -3.49
C ARG A 266 22.03 -11.92 -4.54
N ILE A 267 20.87 -11.33 -4.26
CA ILE A 267 19.75 -11.28 -5.22
C ILE A 267 20.10 -10.39 -6.41
N VAL A 268 20.63 -9.19 -6.17
CA VAL A 268 21.03 -8.27 -7.25
C VAL A 268 22.12 -8.89 -8.13
N GLU A 269 23.15 -9.49 -7.53
CA GLU A 269 24.22 -10.17 -8.27
C GLU A 269 23.70 -11.32 -9.14
N ARG A 270 22.68 -12.05 -8.67
CA ARG A 270 22.13 -13.21 -9.38
C ARG A 270 21.07 -12.86 -10.42
N LYS A 271 20.21 -11.89 -10.13
CA LYS A 271 18.96 -11.66 -10.87
C LYS A 271 18.73 -10.22 -11.31
N GLY A 272 19.53 -9.26 -10.86
CA GLY A 272 19.35 -7.85 -11.21
C GLY A 272 19.49 -7.60 -12.72
N ASP A 273 18.93 -6.49 -13.18
CA ASP A 273 19.04 -6.01 -14.57
C ASP A 273 20.27 -5.11 -14.81
N GLY A 274 21.08 -4.84 -13.79
CA GLY A 274 22.26 -3.97 -13.88
C GLY A 274 22.00 -2.50 -13.56
N THR A 275 20.77 -2.13 -13.20
CA THR A 275 20.39 -0.74 -12.87
C THR A 275 20.53 -0.40 -11.39
N HIS A 276 20.87 -1.40 -10.57
CA HIS A 276 21.05 -1.21 -9.15
C HIS A 276 22.24 -0.25 -8.87
N PRO A 277 22.12 0.75 -7.97
CA PRO A 277 23.13 1.80 -7.81
C PRO A 277 24.48 1.37 -7.24
N ILE A 278 24.53 0.26 -6.48
CA ILE A 278 25.74 -0.20 -5.77
C ILE A 278 26.26 -1.53 -6.36
N TRP A 279 25.44 -2.58 -6.36
CA TRP A 279 25.82 -3.91 -6.86
C TRP A 279 25.46 -4.10 -8.33
N ILE A 280 26.23 -4.93 -9.02
CA ILE A 280 26.06 -5.25 -10.45
C ILE A 280 25.84 -6.77 -10.56
N PRO A 281 24.98 -7.25 -11.48
CA PRO A 281 24.84 -8.66 -11.77
C PRO A 281 26.18 -9.31 -12.12
N LYS A 282 26.51 -10.42 -11.48
CA LYS A 282 27.61 -11.27 -11.91
C LYS A 282 27.11 -12.08 -13.11
N GLY A 283 27.89 -12.08 -14.20
CA GLY A 283 27.59 -12.91 -15.37
C GLY A 283 27.45 -14.39 -14.98
N ASP A 284 26.57 -15.10 -15.70
CA ASP A 284 26.19 -16.53 -15.61
C ASP A 284 26.70 -17.36 -14.40
N PRO A 285 25.80 -17.87 -13.53
CA PRO A 285 26.13 -18.74 -12.39
C PRO A 285 26.88 -20.05 -12.72
N SER A 286 27.13 -20.39 -13.98
CA SER A 286 27.99 -21.52 -14.35
C SER A 286 29.49 -21.29 -14.08
N ALA A 287 29.90 -20.07 -13.74
CA ALA A 287 31.28 -19.77 -13.34
C ALA A 287 31.43 -19.80 -11.81
N GLN A 288 31.80 -20.99 -11.31
CA GLN A 288 32.35 -21.34 -9.99
C GLN A 288 32.46 -20.21 -8.94
N VAL A 289 31.72 -20.36 -7.83
CA VAL A 289 32.09 -19.81 -6.52
C VAL A 289 31.81 -20.87 -5.46
N GLU A 290 32.88 -21.33 -4.81
CA GLU A 290 32.87 -22.26 -3.68
C GLU A 290 31.90 -21.83 -2.58
N GLU A 291 31.15 -22.81 -2.08
CA GLU A 291 30.26 -22.72 -0.93
C GLU A 291 31.02 -22.34 0.34
N VAL A 292 30.66 -21.20 0.93
CA VAL A 292 30.77 -21.01 2.38
C VAL A 292 29.35 -21.12 2.93
N ILE A 293 29.04 -22.31 3.46
CA ILE A 293 27.83 -22.62 4.19
C ILE A 293 27.97 -21.97 5.58
N GLU A 294 27.17 -20.95 5.85
CA GLU A 294 26.86 -20.53 7.23
C GLU A 294 25.39 -20.83 7.47
N GLU A 295 25.14 -21.88 8.25
CA GLU A 295 23.81 -22.31 8.65
C GLU A 295 23.17 -21.28 9.60
N HIS A 296 21.98 -20.78 9.25
CA HIS A 296 21.08 -20.15 10.21
C HIS A 296 19.73 -20.90 10.23
N PRO A 297 19.29 -21.44 11.38
CA PRO A 297 18.25 -22.46 11.41
C PRO A 297 16.89 -21.87 11.75
N TYR A 298 16.05 -21.54 10.77
CA TYR A 298 14.59 -21.51 10.95
C TYR A 298 13.94 -21.53 9.57
N MET A 299 13.68 -22.73 9.01
CA MET A 299 12.66 -22.98 7.98
C MET A 299 12.59 -24.47 7.64
N TYR A 300 12.20 -25.31 8.61
CA TYR A 300 11.52 -26.57 8.34
C TYR A 300 10.61 -26.90 9.53
N MET A 301 9.32 -26.68 9.35
CA MET A 301 8.32 -27.57 9.93
C MET A 301 7.31 -27.87 8.82
N GLU A 302 7.58 -28.96 8.12
CA GLU A 302 6.59 -29.71 7.34
C GLU A 302 5.73 -30.52 8.30
N SER A 303 4.41 -30.39 8.19
CA SER A 303 3.45 -31.46 7.90
C SER A 303 2.03 -30.89 7.98
#